data_AF-A0A5D3CY98-F1
#
_entry.id   AF-A0A5D3CY98-F1
#
_cell.length_a   1.000
_cell.length_b   1.000
_cell.length_c   1.000
_cell.angle_alpha   90.00
_cell.angle_beta   90.00
_cell.angle_gamma   90.00
#
_symmetry.space_group_name_H-M   'P 1'
#
loop_
_entity.id
_entity.type
_entity.pdbx_description
1 polymer ?
#
loop_
_entity_poly.entity_id
_entity_poly.type
_entity_poly.pdbx_seq_one_letter_code
_entity_poly.pdbx_strand_id
1 'polypeptide(L)'
;MEDIKSHAAAGGLQLNSQHIPSLATTFNRLFAPIYAGGLLALFYYHVTSLLNSTSLGSFFISVSLFISDVVLAFMWATAQSFRMNPVRRREFPANLKELLKKDSDFPAMDVFICTADPYKEPPMNVVNTALSVMAYDYPTSKISVYVSDDGGSAMTLFAFMEAARFAATWLPFCRKNDVVDRNPDAFFTSNHGSNSETEEIKVLLPFYLFIIIFNSKASFSRRKN
;
A
#
# COMPACT_ATOMS: atom_id res chain seq x y z
N MET A 1 -16.48 -10.67 -13.52
CA MET A 1 -15.53 -11.37 -12.61
C MET A 1 -15.91 -12.84 -12.45
N GLU A 2 -17.19 -13.16 -12.27
CA GLU A 2 -17.68 -14.56 -12.22
C GLU A 2 -17.45 -15.30 -13.54
N ASP A 3 -17.64 -14.62 -14.67
CA ASP A 3 -17.38 -15.20 -16.00
C ASP A 3 -15.91 -15.63 -16.16
N ILE A 4 -14.96 -14.79 -15.74
CA ILE A 4 -13.51 -15.11 -15.81
C ILE A 4 -13.18 -16.36 -14.97
N LYS A 5 -13.79 -16.49 -13.79
CA LYS A 5 -13.60 -17.68 -12.94
C LYS A 5 -14.21 -18.93 -13.58
N SER A 6 -15.37 -18.81 -14.21
CA SER A 6 -16.02 -19.93 -14.90
C SER A 6 -15.22 -20.41 -16.12
N HIS A 7 -14.65 -19.48 -16.90
CA HIS A 7 -13.76 -19.79 -18.03
C HIS A 7 -12.43 -20.39 -17.57
N ALA A 8 -11.84 -19.88 -16.50
CA ALA A 8 -10.63 -20.45 -15.90
C ALA A 8 -10.85 -21.89 -15.42
N ALA A 9 -11.99 -22.16 -14.78
CA ALA A 9 -12.37 -23.50 -14.33
C ALA A 9 -12.59 -24.47 -15.50
N ALA A 10 -13.20 -24.02 -16.59
CA ALA A 10 -13.38 -24.82 -17.81
C ALA A 10 -12.04 -25.15 -18.50
N GLY A 11 -11.04 -24.27 -18.41
CA GLY A 11 -9.70 -24.46 -18.97
C GLY A 11 -8.70 -25.17 -18.04
N GLY A 12 -9.10 -25.55 -16.82
CA GLY A 12 -8.20 -26.16 -15.83
C GLY A 12 -7.09 -25.23 -15.32
N LEU A 13 -7.19 -23.92 -15.56
CA LEU A 13 -6.17 -22.93 -15.23
C LEU A 13 -6.44 -22.35 -13.84
N GLN A 14 -5.53 -22.59 -12.91
CA GLN A 14 -5.63 -22.05 -11.56
C GLN A 14 -5.16 -20.58 -11.55
N LEU A 15 -6.07 -19.66 -11.20
CA LEU A 15 -5.75 -18.22 -11.10
C LEU A 15 -5.14 -17.84 -9.74
N ASN A 16 -5.58 -18.50 -8.68
CA ASN A 16 -5.03 -18.35 -7.35
C ASN A 16 -5.10 -19.67 -6.58
N SER A 17 -4.23 -19.81 -5.59
CA SER A 17 -4.28 -20.87 -4.61
C SER A 17 -4.24 -20.29 -3.19
N GLN A 18 -4.87 -21.01 -2.27
CA GLN A 18 -4.82 -20.69 -0.85
C GLN A 18 -4.14 -21.86 -0.14
N HIS A 19 -3.18 -21.54 0.72
CA HIS A 19 -2.46 -22.54 1.49
C HIS A 19 -2.37 -22.10 2.95
N ILE A 20 -2.70 -23.02 3.85
CA ILE A 20 -2.55 -22.84 5.29
C ILE A 20 -1.17 -23.40 5.68
N PRO A 21 -0.20 -22.57 6.08
CA PRO A 21 1.12 -23.05 6.47
C PRO A 21 0.98 -23.92 7.73
N SER A 22 1.24 -25.22 7.58
CA SER A 22 1.11 -26.22 8.64
C SER A 22 1.98 -25.88 9.86
N LEU A 23 3.25 -25.52 9.62
CA LEU A 23 4.19 -25.16 10.69
C LEU A 23 3.72 -23.97 11.54
N ALA A 24 3.35 -22.87 10.89
CA ALA A 24 2.90 -21.67 11.59
C ALA A 24 1.57 -21.90 12.32
N THR A 25 0.67 -22.69 11.73
CA THR A 25 -0.61 -23.05 12.34
C THR A 25 -0.40 -23.90 13.59
N THR A 26 0.44 -24.93 13.51
CA THR A 26 0.79 -25.78 14.65
C THR A 26 1.46 -24.97 15.74
N PHE A 27 2.44 -24.14 15.40
CA PHE A 27 3.11 -23.26 16.35
C PHE A 27 2.12 -22.33 17.07
N ASN A 28 1.27 -21.62 16.32
CA ASN A 28 0.29 -20.70 16.90
C ASN A 28 -0.72 -21.41 17.81
N ARG A 29 -1.15 -22.62 17.45
CA ARG A 29 -2.08 -23.43 18.24
C ARG A 29 -1.47 -23.97 19.52
N LEU A 30 -0.16 -24.28 19.52
CA LEU A 30 0.57 -24.67 20.72
C LEU A 30 0.90 -23.48 21.62
N PHE A 31 1.20 -22.32 21.02
CA PHE A 31 1.48 -21.09 21.75
C PHE A 31 0.22 -20.54 22.45
N ALA A 32 -0.95 -20.69 21.85
CA ALA A 32 -2.23 -20.20 22.39
C ALA A 32 -2.51 -20.64 23.84
N PRO A 33 -2.50 -21.94 24.19
CA PRO A 33 -2.76 -22.38 25.56
C PRO A 33 -1.66 -21.95 26.54
N ILE A 34 -0.41 -21.86 26.10
CA ILE A 34 0.71 -21.40 26.95
C ILE A 34 0.46 -19.95 27.36
N TYR A 35 0.11 -19.09 26.39
CA TYR A 35 -0.19 -17.69 26.67
C TYR A 35 -1.46 -17.53 27.52
N ALA A 36 -2.51 -18.30 27.23
CA ALA A 36 -3.73 -18.33 28.02
C ALA A 36 -3.44 -18.74 29.48
N GLY A 37 -2.58 -19.73 29.69
CA GLY A 37 -2.14 -20.15 31.02
C GLY A 37 -1.43 -19.03 31.77
N GLY A 38 -0.56 -18.26 31.09
CA GLY A 38 0.08 -17.08 31.66
C GLY A 38 -0.92 -16.00 32.09
N LEU A 39 -1.92 -15.72 31.25
CA LEU A 39 -3.00 -14.78 31.59
C LEU A 39 -3.84 -15.25 32.78
N LEU A 40 -4.20 -16.54 32.83
CA LEU A 40 -4.94 -17.11 33.95
C LEU A 40 -4.15 -17.05 35.26
N ALA A 41 -2.84 -17.28 35.20
CA ALA A 41 -1.97 -17.15 36.36
C ALA A 41 -1.89 -15.70 36.87
N LEU A 42 -1.80 -14.71 35.96
CA LEU A 42 -1.84 -13.29 36.30
C LEU A 42 -3.18 -12.90 36.93
N PHE A 43 -4.30 -13.33 36.34
CA PHE A 43 -5.62 -13.12 36.91
C PHE A 43 -5.74 -13.71 38.32
N TYR A 44 -5.30 -14.96 38.50
CA TYR A 44 -5.34 -15.61 39.80
C TYR A 44 -4.50 -14.85 40.84
N TYR A 45 -3.29 -14.42 40.46
CA TYR A 45 -2.39 -13.67 41.34
C TYR A 45 -2.99 -12.32 41.75
N HIS A 46 -3.50 -11.54 40.80
CA HIS A 46 -4.06 -10.22 41.10
C HIS A 46 -5.42 -10.29 41.81
N VAL A 47 -6.25 -11.30 41.56
CA VAL A 47 -7.48 -11.55 42.35
C VAL A 47 -7.12 -11.92 43.80
N THR A 48 -6.13 -12.80 43.99
CA THR A 48 -5.68 -13.19 45.35
C THR A 48 -5.05 -12.01 46.09
N SER A 49 -4.29 -11.17 45.38
CA SER A 49 -3.72 -9.92 45.92
C SER A 49 -4.82 -8.92 46.31
N LEU A 50 -5.86 -8.78 45.48
CA LEU A 50 -7.01 -7.93 45.76
C LEU A 50 -7.76 -8.36 47.03
N LEU A 51 -7.98 -9.67 47.21
CA LEU A 51 -8.68 -10.24 48.36
C LEU A 51 -7.87 -10.14 49.66
N ASN A 52 -6.53 -10.20 49.58
CA ASN A 52 -5.63 -10.12 50.75
C ASN A 52 -5.05 -8.72 50.99
N SER A 53 -5.59 -7.69 50.34
CA SER A 53 -5.06 -6.32 50.45
C SER A 53 -5.36 -5.71 51.83
N THR A 54 -4.30 -5.42 52.60
CA THR A 54 -4.41 -4.84 53.95
C THR A 54 -4.48 -3.30 53.96
N SER A 55 -4.08 -2.64 52.87
CA SER A 55 -4.03 -1.16 52.75
C SER A 55 -4.86 -0.66 51.57
N LEU A 56 -5.43 0.55 51.69
CA LEU A 56 -6.14 1.22 50.61
C LEU A 56 -5.22 1.45 49.39
N GLY A 57 -3.95 1.77 49.60
CA GLY A 57 -3.00 1.98 48.51
C GLY A 57 -2.72 0.69 47.73
N SER A 58 -2.50 -0.43 48.42
CA SER A 58 -2.32 -1.73 47.78
C SER A 58 -3.59 -2.19 47.06
N PHE A 59 -4.77 -1.90 47.63
CA PHE A 59 -6.05 -2.20 47.00
C PHE A 59 -6.22 -1.50 45.65
N PHE A 60 -5.99 -0.18 45.57
CA PHE A 60 -6.09 0.55 44.31
C PHE A 60 -5.09 0.09 43.25
N ILE A 61 -3.85 -0.24 43.66
CA ILE A 61 -2.84 -0.79 42.76
C ILE A 61 -3.30 -2.15 42.21
N SER A 62 -3.78 -3.06 43.07
CA SER A 62 -4.26 -4.38 42.65
C SER A 62 -5.49 -4.30 41.73
N VAL A 63 -6.41 -3.36 41.97
CA VAL A 63 -7.53 -3.09 41.05
C VAL A 63 -7.04 -2.60 39.69
N SER A 64 -6.11 -1.65 39.65
CA SER A 64 -5.57 -1.12 38.40
C SER A 64 -4.84 -2.20 37.57
N LEU A 65 -4.07 -3.07 38.23
CA LEU A 65 -3.38 -4.19 37.58
C LEU A 65 -4.39 -5.24 37.08
N PHE A 66 -5.42 -5.55 37.85
CA PHE A 66 -6.49 -6.46 37.42
C PHE A 66 -7.24 -5.93 36.17
N ILE A 67 -7.59 -4.64 36.16
CA ILE A 67 -8.21 -4.01 34.98
C ILE A 67 -7.28 -4.08 33.76
N SER A 68 -5.98 -3.84 33.97
CA SER A 68 -4.98 -3.93 32.90
C SER A 68 -4.90 -5.34 32.31
N ASP A 69 -4.96 -6.39 33.14
CA ASP A 69 -4.99 -7.78 32.70
C ASP A 69 -6.27 -8.12 31.93
N VAL A 70 -7.43 -7.59 32.34
CA VAL A 70 -8.70 -7.77 31.61
C VAL A 70 -8.58 -7.18 30.20
N VAL A 71 -8.06 -5.96 30.08
CA VAL A 71 -7.84 -5.31 28.78
C VAL A 71 -6.84 -6.11 27.94
N LEU A 72 -5.73 -6.56 28.54
CA LEU A 72 -4.73 -7.38 27.87
C LEU A 72 -5.32 -8.69 27.35
N ALA A 73 -6.09 -9.40 28.18
CA ALA A 73 -6.73 -10.65 27.81
C ALA A 73 -7.75 -10.46 26.67
N PHE A 74 -8.52 -9.37 26.70
CA PHE A 74 -9.45 -9.02 25.63
C PHE A 74 -8.73 -8.74 24.30
N MET A 75 -7.69 -7.90 24.33
CA MET A 75 -6.88 -7.58 23.16
C MET A 75 -6.18 -8.83 22.60
N TRP A 76 -5.69 -9.71 23.48
CA TRP A 76 -5.07 -10.97 23.07
C TRP A 76 -6.11 -11.93 22.47
N ALA A 77 -7.26 -12.13 23.09
CA ALA A 77 -8.28 -13.06 22.61
C ALA A 77 -8.81 -12.66 21.22
N THR A 78 -9.04 -11.37 21.00
CA THR A 78 -9.44 -10.83 19.70
C THR A 78 -8.35 -11.02 18.65
N ALA A 79 -7.09 -10.73 18.98
CA ALA A 79 -5.95 -10.93 18.08
C ALA A 79 -5.64 -12.41 17.79
N GLN A 80 -5.89 -13.30 18.76
CA GLN A 80 -5.58 -14.72 18.65
C GLN A 80 -6.44 -15.41 17.59
N SER A 81 -7.67 -14.94 17.37
CA SER A 81 -8.56 -15.44 16.32
C SER A 81 -7.89 -15.44 14.93
N PHE A 82 -7.15 -14.38 14.59
CA PHE A 82 -6.42 -14.26 13.33
C PHE A 82 -5.21 -15.19 13.22
N ARG A 83 -4.64 -15.61 14.35
CA ARG A 83 -3.44 -16.46 14.40
C ARG A 83 -3.76 -17.96 14.31
N MET A 84 -5.00 -18.37 14.59
CA MET A 84 -5.40 -19.79 14.64
C MET A 84 -5.49 -20.45 13.25
N ASN A 85 -5.68 -19.67 12.20
CA ASN A 85 -5.75 -20.15 10.82
C ASN A 85 -5.17 -19.13 9.83
N PRO A 86 -3.84 -18.95 9.78
CA PRO A 86 -3.22 -18.01 8.85
C PRO A 86 -3.40 -18.50 7.41
N VAL A 87 -4.15 -17.76 6.60
CA VAL A 87 -4.34 -18.10 5.18
C VAL A 87 -3.31 -17.34 4.33
N ARG A 88 -2.45 -18.06 3.61
CA ARG A 88 -1.58 -17.47 2.58
C ARG A 88 -2.21 -17.66 1.20
N ARG A 89 -2.10 -16.64 0.36
CA ARG A 89 -2.59 -16.67 -1.02
C ARG A 89 -1.40 -16.61 -1.96
N ARG A 90 -1.51 -17.32 -3.08
CA ARG A 90 -0.56 -17.26 -4.19
C ARG A 90 -1.34 -17.04 -5.49
N GLU A 91 -0.87 -16.10 -6.29
CA GLU A 91 -1.45 -15.72 -7.58
C GLU A 91 -0.62 -16.27 -8.75
N PHE A 92 -1.30 -16.54 -9.86
CA PHE A 92 -0.69 -17.04 -11.09
C PHE A 92 -1.03 -16.11 -12.27
N PRO A 93 -0.37 -14.94 -12.39
CA PRO A 93 -0.69 -13.95 -13.41
C PRO A 93 -0.44 -14.44 -14.85
N ALA A 94 0.47 -15.40 -15.04
CA ALA A 94 0.71 -16.01 -16.36
C ALA A 94 -0.55 -16.70 -16.90
N ASN A 95 -1.22 -17.49 -16.06
CA ASN A 95 -2.47 -18.19 -16.40
C ASN A 95 -3.60 -17.22 -16.76
N LEU A 96 -3.61 -16.04 -16.13
CA LEU A 96 -4.59 -14.99 -16.44
C LEU A 96 -4.37 -14.42 -17.85
N LYS A 97 -3.12 -14.20 -18.26
CA LYS A 97 -2.79 -13.72 -19.61
C LYS A 97 -3.13 -14.76 -20.68
N GLU A 98 -3.03 -16.05 -20.39
CA GLU A 98 -3.45 -17.11 -21.32
C GLU A 98 -4.97 -17.15 -21.53
N LEU A 99 -5.74 -16.84 -20.49
CA LEU A 99 -7.20 -16.78 -20.54
C LEU A 99 -7.69 -15.52 -21.25
N LEU A 100 -7.09 -14.37 -20.94
CA LEU A 100 -7.45 -13.06 -21.48
C LEU A 100 -6.58 -12.76 -22.70
N LYS A 101 -6.96 -13.34 -23.85
CA LYS A 101 -6.19 -13.22 -25.10
C LYS A 101 -6.28 -11.84 -25.74
N LYS A 102 -7.30 -11.05 -25.40
CA LYS A 102 -7.49 -9.69 -25.90
C LYS A 102 -7.55 -8.69 -24.75
N ASP A 103 -7.00 -7.52 -25.01
CA ASP A 103 -7.07 -6.34 -24.12
C ASP A 103 -8.52 -5.97 -23.76
N SER A 104 -9.48 -6.24 -24.65
CA SER A 104 -10.92 -6.03 -24.40
C SER A 104 -11.49 -6.87 -23.28
N ASP A 105 -10.88 -8.02 -22.99
CA ASP A 105 -11.39 -9.03 -22.07
C ASP A 105 -11.04 -8.67 -20.61
N PHE A 106 -10.09 -7.75 -20.43
CA PHE A 106 -9.74 -7.20 -19.13
C PHE A 106 -10.88 -6.32 -18.59
N PRO A 107 -11.19 -6.40 -17.28
CA PRO A 107 -12.13 -5.48 -16.65
C PRO A 107 -11.60 -4.04 -16.70
N ALA A 108 -12.51 -3.06 -16.68
CA ALA A 108 -12.08 -1.68 -16.45
C ALA A 108 -11.59 -1.52 -15.00
N MET A 109 -10.55 -0.71 -14.81
CA MET A 109 -9.90 -0.44 -13.53
C MET A 109 -9.71 1.06 -13.36
N ASP A 110 -10.35 1.60 -12.33
CA ASP A 110 -10.22 3.00 -11.94
C ASP A 110 -9.30 3.10 -10.71
N VAL A 111 -8.27 3.93 -10.81
CA VAL A 111 -7.34 4.21 -9.70
C VAL A 111 -7.53 5.63 -9.23
N PHE A 112 -7.85 5.79 -7.95
CA PHE A 112 -8.01 7.09 -7.31
C PHE A 112 -6.76 7.42 -6.49
N ILE A 113 -6.19 8.60 -6.74
CA ILE A 113 -5.08 9.17 -5.98
C ILE A 113 -5.60 10.43 -5.30
N CYS A 114 -5.68 10.40 -3.97
CA CYS A 114 -6.12 11.55 -3.19
C CYS A 114 -4.92 12.22 -2.54
N THR A 115 -4.87 13.55 -2.61
CA THR A 115 -3.90 14.37 -1.89
C THR A 115 -4.60 15.53 -1.21
N ALA A 116 -4.12 15.92 -0.03
CA ALA A 116 -4.79 16.92 0.80
C ALA A 116 -3.95 18.15 1.13
N ASP A 117 -2.62 18.02 1.23
CA ASP A 117 -1.74 19.11 1.62
C ASP A 117 -0.41 19.04 0.87
N PRO A 118 -0.12 20.00 -0.05
CA PRO A 118 1.09 19.97 -0.88
C PRO A 118 2.39 20.12 -0.08
N TYR A 119 2.35 20.51 1.20
CA TYR A 119 3.53 20.59 2.06
C TYR A 119 3.82 19.27 2.76
N LYS A 120 2.78 18.51 3.12
CA LYS A 120 2.92 17.17 3.74
C LYS A 120 3.06 16.08 2.68
N GLU A 121 2.42 16.27 1.54
CA GLU A 121 2.40 15.39 0.38
C GLU A 121 2.93 16.17 -0.83
N PRO A 122 4.26 16.29 -0.99
CA PRO A 122 4.84 17.08 -2.07
C PRO A 122 4.25 16.70 -3.43
N PRO A 123 3.83 17.66 -4.27
CA PRO A 123 3.22 17.40 -5.58
C PRO A 123 4.01 16.45 -6.46
N MET A 124 5.34 16.47 -6.35
CA MET A 124 6.23 15.58 -7.09
C MET A 124 6.03 14.10 -6.71
N ASN A 125 5.81 13.80 -5.43
CA ASN A 125 5.55 12.44 -4.98
C ASN A 125 4.22 11.93 -5.56
N VAL A 126 3.19 12.78 -5.55
CA VAL A 126 1.87 12.45 -6.11
C VAL A 126 1.95 12.22 -7.63
N VAL A 127 2.70 13.07 -8.34
CA VAL A 127 2.99 12.92 -9.78
C VAL A 127 3.72 11.61 -10.06
N ASN A 128 4.75 11.27 -9.30
CA ASN A 128 5.51 10.04 -9.46
C ASN A 128 4.62 8.80 -9.26
N THR A 129 3.73 8.83 -8.26
CA THR A 129 2.72 7.79 -8.07
C THR A 129 1.78 7.68 -9.27
N ALA A 130 1.25 8.79 -9.77
CA ALA A 130 0.35 8.79 -10.92
C ALA A 130 1.02 8.26 -12.20
N LEU A 131 2.26 8.70 -12.49
CA LEU A 131 3.05 8.22 -13.62
C LEU A 131 3.35 6.72 -13.50
N SER A 132 3.66 6.24 -12.29
CA SER A 132 3.89 4.81 -12.03
C SER A 132 2.65 3.98 -12.34
N VAL A 133 1.48 4.40 -11.87
CA VAL A 133 0.20 3.71 -12.14
C VAL A 133 -0.14 3.72 -13.62
N MET A 134 0.03 4.85 -14.31
CA MET A 134 -0.22 4.95 -15.75
C MET A 134 0.73 4.08 -16.59
N ALA A 135 1.88 3.70 -16.04
CA ALA A 135 2.87 2.84 -16.68
C ALA A 135 2.67 1.34 -16.38
N TYR A 136 1.63 0.95 -15.64
CA TYR A 136 1.34 -0.46 -15.34
C TYR A 136 1.19 -1.30 -16.61
N ASP A 137 1.54 -2.58 -16.50
CA ASP A 137 1.33 -3.58 -17.55
C ASP A 137 -0.16 -3.98 -17.60
N TYR A 138 -0.98 -3.04 -18.05
CA TYR A 138 -2.43 -3.19 -18.20
C TYR A 138 -2.90 -2.49 -19.48
N PRO A 139 -3.98 -2.96 -20.14
CA PRO A 139 -4.50 -2.29 -21.31
C PRO A 139 -4.85 -0.81 -21.05
N THR A 140 -4.30 0.10 -21.85
CA THR A 140 -4.48 1.55 -21.69
C THR A 140 -5.93 2.00 -21.85
N SER A 141 -6.74 1.23 -22.58
CA SER A 141 -8.18 1.48 -22.74
C SER A 141 -9.02 1.04 -21.53
N LYS A 142 -8.40 0.33 -20.57
CA LYS A 142 -9.07 -0.25 -19.41
C LYS A 142 -8.64 0.37 -18.10
N ILE A 143 -7.49 1.06 -18.05
CA ILE A 143 -7.04 1.75 -16.85
C ILE A 143 -7.36 3.25 -16.94
N SER A 144 -8.04 3.78 -15.91
CA SER A 144 -8.27 5.21 -15.76
C SER A 144 -7.72 5.68 -14.42
N VAL A 145 -6.99 6.79 -14.41
CA VAL A 145 -6.37 7.35 -13.21
C VAL A 145 -7.01 8.70 -12.90
N TYR A 146 -7.54 8.82 -11.69
CA TYR A 146 -8.21 10.01 -11.17
C TYR A 146 -7.41 10.59 -10.03
N VAL A 147 -7.20 11.89 -10.04
CA VAL A 147 -6.49 12.60 -8.97
C VAL A 147 -7.47 13.57 -8.31
N SER A 148 -7.69 13.39 -7.01
CA SER A 148 -8.45 14.31 -6.16
C SER A 148 -7.47 15.12 -5.31
N ASP A 149 -7.50 16.44 -5.46
CA ASP A 149 -6.72 17.36 -4.62
C ASP A 149 -7.67 18.11 -3.69
N ASP A 150 -7.81 17.61 -2.47
CA ASP A 150 -8.66 18.19 -1.43
C ASP A 150 -8.07 19.52 -0.92
N GLY A 151 -6.76 19.73 -1.12
CA GLY A 151 -6.06 20.97 -0.78
C GLY A 151 -6.26 22.08 -1.81
N GLY A 152 -6.79 21.77 -3.00
CA GLY A 152 -7.00 22.73 -4.08
C GLY A 152 -5.72 23.48 -4.47
N SER A 153 -4.57 22.82 -4.39
CA SER A 153 -3.26 23.44 -4.51
C SER A 153 -2.93 23.74 -5.97
N ALA A 154 -2.67 25.02 -6.26
CA ALA A 154 -2.15 25.43 -7.56
C ALA A 154 -0.81 24.76 -7.91
N MET A 155 0.00 24.38 -6.91
CA MET A 155 1.25 23.67 -7.14
C MET A 155 1.01 22.23 -7.59
N THR A 156 0.01 21.56 -7.03
CA THR A 156 -0.39 20.21 -7.43
C THR A 156 -0.91 20.23 -8.87
N LEU A 157 -1.82 21.16 -9.19
CA LEU A 157 -2.31 21.34 -10.56
C LEU A 157 -1.17 21.57 -11.55
N PHE A 158 -0.26 22.49 -11.23
CA PHE A 158 0.87 22.82 -12.10
C PHE A 158 1.81 21.62 -12.30
N ALA A 159 2.12 20.89 -11.22
CA ALA A 159 2.93 19.68 -11.31
C ALA A 159 2.29 18.62 -12.22
N PHE A 160 0.97 18.43 -12.14
CA PHE A 160 0.25 17.49 -13.01
C PHE A 160 0.16 17.94 -14.47
N MET A 161 0.11 19.24 -14.75
CA MET A 161 0.19 19.76 -16.13
C MET A 161 1.54 19.42 -16.78
N GLU A 162 2.64 19.61 -16.05
CA GLU A 162 3.97 19.25 -16.56
C GLU A 162 4.17 17.72 -16.59
N ALA A 163 3.63 17.00 -15.61
CA ALA A 163 3.63 15.54 -15.61
C ALA A 163 2.93 14.95 -16.84
N ALA A 164 1.82 15.55 -17.30
CA ALA A 164 1.12 15.10 -18.49
C ALA A 164 2.00 15.20 -19.75
N ARG A 165 2.86 16.22 -19.85
CA ARG A 165 3.85 16.33 -20.94
C ARG A 165 4.94 15.29 -20.81
N PHE A 166 5.47 15.11 -19.60
CA PHE A 166 6.50 14.11 -19.34
C PHE A 166 6.00 12.67 -19.58
N ALA A 167 4.73 12.38 -19.26
CA ALA A 167 4.10 11.08 -19.47
C ALA A 167 4.16 10.62 -20.94
N ALA A 168 4.10 11.55 -21.90
CA ALA A 168 4.21 11.22 -23.32
C ALA A 168 5.55 10.56 -23.69
N THR A 169 6.62 10.87 -22.94
CA THR A 169 7.94 10.26 -23.12
C THR A 169 8.15 9.08 -22.17
N TRP A 170 7.74 9.22 -20.91
CA TRP A 170 7.97 8.23 -19.87
C TRP A 170 7.19 6.92 -20.10
N LEU A 171 5.90 7.00 -20.41
CA LEU A 171 5.05 5.81 -20.51
C LEU A 171 5.47 4.86 -21.65
N PRO A 172 5.77 5.35 -22.88
CA PRO A 172 6.32 4.50 -23.93
C PRO A 172 7.70 3.93 -23.57
N PHE A 173 8.56 4.71 -22.92
CA PHE A 173 9.87 4.26 -22.46
C PHE A 173 9.76 3.09 -21.49
N CYS A 174 8.87 3.17 -20.49
CA CYS A 174 8.63 2.10 -19.53
C CYS A 174 8.18 0.80 -20.21
N ARG A 175 7.27 0.90 -21.18
CA ARG A 175 6.76 -0.27 -21.92
C ARG A 175 7.82 -0.89 -22.83
N LYS A 176 8.59 -0.07 -23.55
CA LYS A 176 9.62 -0.52 -24.50
C LYS A 176 10.76 -1.26 -23.78
N ASN A 177 11.14 -0.77 -22.59
CA ASN A 177 12.30 -1.28 -21.85
C ASN A 177 11.90 -2.24 -20.71
N ASP A 178 10.64 -2.67 -20.64
CA ASP A 178 10.09 -3.51 -19.56
C ASP A 178 10.53 -3.05 -18.16
N VAL A 179 10.39 -1.74 -17.92
CA VAL A 179 10.86 -1.12 -16.69
C VAL A 179 10.07 -1.67 -15.51
N VAL A 180 10.77 -2.31 -14.57
CA VAL A 180 10.15 -2.89 -13.37
C VAL A 180 9.71 -1.78 -12.40
N ASP A 181 10.64 -0.87 -12.06
CA ASP A 181 10.34 0.28 -11.22
C ASP A 181 9.84 1.46 -12.05
N ARG A 182 8.51 1.58 -12.09
CA ARG A 182 7.81 2.55 -12.96
C ARG A 182 7.68 3.94 -12.34
N ASN A 183 8.08 4.10 -11.08
CA ASN A 183 8.16 5.41 -10.46
C ASN A 183 9.42 6.11 -11.00
N PRO A 184 9.30 7.29 -11.65
CA PRO A 184 10.46 7.96 -12.22
C PRO A 184 11.57 8.23 -11.19
N ASP A 185 11.22 8.77 -10.03
CA ASP A 185 12.19 9.11 -8.99
C ASP A 185 12.89 7.87 -8.45
N ALA A 186 12.15 6.79 -8.20
CA ALA A 186 12.73 5.52 -7.76
C ALA A 186 13.62 4.88 -8.83
N PHE A 187 13.20 4.92 -10.10
CA PHE A 187 13.99 4.42 -11.23
C PHE A 187 15.32 5.15 -11.37
N PHE A 188 15.32 6.50 -11.34
CA PHE A 188 16.54 7.30 -11.52
C PHE A 188 17.44 7.35 -10.28
N THR A 189 16.91 7.03 -9.09
CA THR A 189 17.72 6.89 -7.87
C THR A 189 18.32 5.51 -7.72
N SER A 190 17.70 4.48 -8.30
CA SER A 190 18.28 3.15 -8.38
C SER A 190 19.42 3.10 -9.43
N ASN A 191 20.48 2.32 -9.15
CA ASN A 191 21.62 2.13 -10.06
C ASN A 191 21.26 1.24 -11.28
N HIS A 192 20.17 1.54 -11.99
CA HIS A 192 19.91 0.93 -13.29
C HIS A 192 20.96 1.42 -14.30
N GLY A 193 21.46 0.51 -15.14
CA GLY A 193 22.51 0.81 -16.11
C GLY A 193 22.14 2.03 -16.97
N SER A 194 22.99 3.06 -16.94
CA SER A 194 22.78 4.28 -17.70
C SER A 194 23.02 4.02 -19.19
N ASN A 195 21.96 4.23 -19.97
CA ASN A 195 21.98 4.22 -21.44
C ASN A 195 21.68 5.64 -21.96
N SER A 196 21.97 5.92 -23.22
CA SER A 196 21.72 7.26 -23.81
C SER A 196 20.26 7.71 -23.68
N GLU A 197 19.30 6.80 -23.92
CA GLU A 197 17.86 7.08 -23.76
C GLU A 197 17.49 7.44 -22.31
N THR A 198 18.13 6.82 -21.30
CA THR A 198 17.84 7.14 -19.89
C THR A 198 18.39 8.50 -19.49
N GLU A 199 19.56 8.91 -20.00
CA GLU A 199 20.13 10.22 -19.70
C GLU A 199 19.32 11.35 -20.35
N GLU A 200 18.81 11.15 -21.57
CA GLU A 200 17.91 12.12 -22.22
C GLU A 200 16.61 12.33 -21.42
N ILE A 201 16.01 11.25 -20.91
CA ILE A 201 14.79 11.32 -20.08
C ILE A 201 15.09 11.92 -18.71
N LYS A 202 16.25 11.60 -18.13
CA LYS A 202 16.71 12.16 -16.86
C LYS A 202 16.92 13.67 -16.94
N VAL A 203 17.24 14.22 -18.11
CA VAL A 203 17.36 15.68 -18.32
C VAL A 203 15.98 16.35 -18.44
N LEU A 204 14.95 15.63 -18.90
CA LEU A 204 13.58 16.15 -18.97
C LEU A 204 12.96 16.37 -17.58
N LEU A 205 13.19 15.46 -16.63
CA LEU A 205 12.70 15.58 -15.24
C LEU A 205 13.05 16.91 -14.53
N PRO A 206 14.32 17.35 -14.48
CA PRO A 206 14.72 18.61 -13.88
C PRO A 206 14.33 19.82 -14.74
N PHE A 207 14.15 19.69 -16.06
CA PHE A 207 13.65 20.79 -16.91
C PHE A 207 12.21 21.14 -16.54
N TYR A 208 11.38 20.13 -16.27
CA TYR A 208 10.02 20.32 -15.74
C TYR A 208 10.04 20.78 -14.27
N LEU A 209 10.98 20.30 -13.45
CA LEU A 209 11.17 20.75 -12.06
C LEU A 209 11.56 22.23 -11.95
N PHE A 210 12.43 22.73 -12.82
CA PHE A 210 12.86 24.13 -12.84
C PHE A 210 11.67 25.05 -13.16
N ILE A 211 10.79 24.65 -14.09
CA ILE A 211 9.56 25.38 -14.41
C ILE A 211 8.60 25.40 -13.20
N ILE A 212 8.45 24.29 -12.47
CA ILE A 212 7.60 24.20 -11.25
C ILE A 212 8.11 25.15 -10.15
N ILE A 213 9.41 25.15 -9.87
CA ILE A 213 10.00 26.00 -8.83
C ILE A 213 10.00 27.49 -9.25
N PHE A 214 10.30 27.80 -10.50
CA PHE A 214 10.39 29.18 -10.99
C PHE A 214 8.99 29.83 -11.11
N ASN A 215 7.97 29.10 -11.57
CA ASN A 215 6.60 29.63 -11.67
C ASN A 215 5.90 29.73 -10.29
N SER A 216 6.20 28.83 -9.34
CA SER A 216 5.66 28.91 -7.98
C SER A 216 6.13 30.19 -7.26
N LYS A 217 7.42 30.56 -7.40
CA LYS A 217 7.96 31.83 -6.88
C LYS A 217 7.36 33.06 -7.57
N ALA A 218 7.14 33.02 -8.88
CA ALA A 218 6.59 34.14 -9.64
C ALA A 218 5.09 34.38 -9.36
N SER A 219 4.30 33.32 -9.20
CA SER A 219 2.86 33.39 -8.91
C SER A 219 2.58 33.84 -7.48
N PHE A 220 3.40 33.42 -6.50
CA PHE A 220 3.29 33.86 -5.11
C PHE A 220 3.68 35.34 -4.93
N SER A 221 4.64 35.84 -5.71
CA SER A 221 5.03 37.26 -5.70
C SER A 221 3.90 38.17 -6.23
N ARG A 222 3.11 37.72 -7.21
CA ARG A 222 1.98 38.49 -7.77
C ARG A 222 0.72 38.52 -6.89
N ARG A 223 0.57 37.61 -5.92
CA ARG A 223 -0.57 37.64 -4.96
C ARG A 223 -0.29 38.51 -3.72
N LYS A 224 0.93 39.00 -3.55
CA LYS A 224 1.31 39.89 -2.44
C LYS A 224 1.38 41.38 -2.83
N ASN A 225 1.08 41.71 -4.08
CA ASN A 225 0.95 43.08 -4.59
C ASN A 225 -0.46 43.33 -5.08
#